data_AF-A0A3M2VMF4-F1
#
_entry.id   AF-A0A3M2VMF4-F1
#
_cell.length_a   1.000
_cell.length_b   1.000
_cell.length_c   1.000
_cell.angle_alpha   90.00
_cell.angle_beta   90.00
_cell.angle_gamma   90.00
#
_symmetry.space_group_name_H-M   'P 1'
#
loop_
_entity.id
_entity.type
_entity.pdbx_description
1 polymer ?
#
loop_
_entity_poly.entity_id
_entity_poly.type
_entity_poly.pdbx_seq_one_letter_code
_entity_poly.pdbx_strand_id
1 'polypeptide(L)'
;QAGQNLDIIASRINAGSNVALDAAQDVTIASAQDESSYFYAKKSKGSFGRSSSKQQEGYDSTNVASVINAGQYLTFNTSKAADGSVSINGGHDVSVIGSRLSAGNDLI
;
A
#
# COMPACT_ATOMS: atom_id res chain seq x y z
N GLN A 1 11.63 12.46 -19.60
CA GLN A 1 11.83 11.09 -19.10
C GLN A 1 10.80 10.90 -18.00
N ALA A 2 9.64 10.31 -18.32
CA ALA A 2 8.67 9.93 -17.29
C ALA A 2 9.23 8.72 -16.53
N GLY A 3 8.82 8.57 -15.27
CA GLY A 3 9.48 7.78 -14.22
C GLY A 3 10.00 6.42 -14.68
N GLN A 4 11.27 6.16 -14.36
CA GLN A 4 11.89 4.86 -14.57
C GLN A 4 11.12 3.79 -13.80
N ASN A 5 10.73 4.06 -12.56
CA ASN A 5 10.00 3.13 -11.69
C ASN A 5 8.68 3.74 -11.19
N LEU A 6 7.71 2.89 -10.88
CA LEU A 6 6.42 3.24 -10.29
C LEU A 6 6.23 2.48 -8.98
N ASP A 7 6.23 3.21 -7.86
CA ASP A 7 6.06 2.64 -6.53
C ASP A 7 4.72 3.07 -5.93
N ILE A 8 3.89 2.09 -5.52
CA ILE A 8 2.61 2.27 -4.86
C ILE A 8 2.71 1.65 -3.47
N ILE A 9 2.86 2.50 -2.45
CA ILE A 9 3.12 2.07 -1.08
C ILE A 9 2.00 2.57 -0.15
N ALA A 10 1.41 1.69 0.66
CA ALA A 10 0.26 1.97 1.55
C ALA A 10 -0.83 2.86 0.91
N SER A 11 -1.09 2.63 -0.38
CA SER A 11 -1.90 3.53 -1.19
C SER A 11 -3.21 2.89 -1.62
N ARG A 12 -4.26 3.70 -1.80
CA ARG A 12 -5.55 3.23 -2.30
C ARG A 12 -5.91 3.91 -3.62
N ILE A 13 -5.99 3.13 -4.68
CA ILE A 13 -6.37 3.57 -6.02
C ILE A 13 -7.74 2.95 -6.36
N ASN A 14 -8.71 3.78 -6.71
CA ASN A 14 -10.01 3.34 -7.21
C ASN A 14 -10.30 4.06 -8.52
N ALA A 15 -10.50 3.32 -9.60
CA ALA A 15 -10.97 3.87 -10.87
C ALA A 15 -12.27 3.18 -11.27
N GLY A 16 -13.22 3.98 -11.78
CA GLY A 16 -14.53 3.48 -12.24
C GLY A 16 -14.47 2.70 -13.56
N SER A 17 -13.36 2.79 -14.29
CA SER A 17 -13.16 2.12 -15.57
C SER A 17 -11.82 1.37 -15.58
N ASN A 18 -10.84 1.82 -16.34
CA ASN A 18 -9.57 1.13 -16.50
C ASN A 18 -8.48 1.78 -15.65
N VAL A 19 -7.60 0.95 -15.07
CA VAL A 19 -6.35 1.40 -14.45
C VAL A 19 -5.21 0.83 -15.28
N ALA A 20 -4.42 1.72 -15.87
CA ALA A 20 -3.17 1.34 -16.53
C ALA A 20 -2.01 1.87 -15.67
N LEU A 21 -1.16 0.96 -15.23
CA LEU A 21 0.08 1.28 -14.54
C LEU A 21 1.21 1.05 -15.53
N ASP A 22 1.81 2.15 -15.97
CA ASP A 22 2.88 2.18 -16.97
C ASP A 22 4.14 2.79 -16.33
N ALA A 23 5.19 1.99 -16.26
CA ALA A 23 6.52 2.34 -15.79
C ALA A 23 7.54 1.87 -16.82
N ALA A 24 8.58 2.67 -17.05
CA ALA A 24 9.59 2.33 -18.04
C ALA A 24 10.44 1.10 -17.63
N GLN A 25 10.58 0.84 -16.33
CA GLN A 25 11.45 -0.20 -15.76
C GLN A 25 10.75 -1.07 -14.72
N ASP A 26 10.40 -0.60 -13.52
CA ASP A 26 9.79 -1.49 -12.51
C ASP A 26 8.48 -0.96 -11.93
N VAL A 27 7.53 -1.86 -11.65
CA VAL A 27 6.30 -1.54 -10.91
C VAL A 27 6.32 -2.27 -9.57
N THR A 28 6.33 -1.52 -8.48
CA THR A 28 6.26 -2.07 -7.12
C THR A 28 4.97 -1.64 -6.42
N ILE A 29 4.23 -2.60 -5.89
CA ILE A 29 3.04 -2.37 -5.07
C ILE A 29 3.25 -3.05 -3.74
N ALA A 30 3.44 -2.24 -2.69
CA ALA A 30 3.78 -2.74 -1.37
C ALA A 30 2.82 -2.21 -0.29
N SER A 31 2.55 -3.03 0.72
CA SER A 31 2.03 -2.55 2.00
C SER A 31 3.10 -1.74 2.75
N ALA A 32 2.70 -0.71 3.49
CA ALA A 32 3.56 -0.11 4.50
C ALA A 32 3.13 -0.54 5.90
N GLN A 33 4.06 -0.46 6.84
CA GLN A 33 3.79 -0.65 8.26
C GLN A 33 3.69 0.74 8.89
N ASP A 34 2.54 1.06 9.47
CA ASP A 34 2.32 2.26 10.25
C ASP A 34 2.55 1.91 11.73
N GLU A 35 3.59 2.49 12.32
CA GLU A 35 3.98 2.27 13.71
C GLU A 35 3.68 3.52 14.54
N SER A 36 2.91 3.33 15.61
CA SER A 36 2.57 4.38 16.56
C SER A 36 2.99 3.95 17.96
N SER A 37 3.83 4.78 18.59
CA SER A 37 4.27 4.60 19.98
C SER A 37 3.62 5.65 20.87
N TYR A 38 2.99 5.24 21.98
CA TYR A 38 2.50 6.19 22.99
C TYR A 38 3.13 5.94 24.36
N PHE A 39 3.55 7.04 25.00
CA PHE A 39 4.10 7.03 26.35
C PHE A 39 3.19 7.85 27.27
N TYR A 40 2.62 7.20 28.29
CA TYR A 40 1.78 7.81 29.29
C TYR A 40 2.40 7.65 30.68
N ALA A 41 2.79 8.75 31.32
CA ALA A 41 3.26 8.76 32.69
C ALA A 41 2.42 9.73 33.54
N LYS A 42 1.73 9.19 34.55
CA LYS A 42 0.97 9.98 35.53
C LYS A 42 1.49 9.73 36.93
N LYS A 43 1.90 10.79 37.63
CA LYS A 43 2.32 10.75 39.03
C LYS A 43 1.34 11.56 39.87
N SER A 44 0.79 10.97 40.92
CA SER A 44 -0.10 11.64 41.87
C SER A 44 0.48 11.56 43.29
N LYS A 45 0.35 12.66 44.05
CA LYS A 45 0.65 12.71 45.48
C LYS A 45 -0.67 12.77 46.25
N GLY A 46 -0.84 11.88 47.22
CA GLY A 46 -1.92 11.89 48.20
C GLY A 46 -1.46 12.45 49.55
N SER A 47 -2.42 12.76 50.42
CA SER A 47 -2.14 13.17 51.80
C SER A 47 -1.35 12.10 52.58
N PHE A 48 -0.62 12.54 53.61
CA PHE A 48 0.31 11.70 54.40
C PHE A 48 1.48 11.10 53.62
N GLY A 49 2.04 11.83 52.65
CA GLY A 49 3.28 11.43 51.97
C GLY A 49 3.16 10.27 50.98
N ARG A 50 1.93 9.80 50.71
CA ARG A 50 1.69 8.70 49.76
C ARG A 50 1.84 9.22 48.33
N SER A 51 2.64 8.57 47.50
CA SER A 51 2.71 8.86 46.06
C SER A 51 2.41 7.62 45.24
N SER A 52 1.69 7.79 44.13
CA SER A 52 1.42 6.76 43.13
C SER A 52 1.93 7.22 41.78
N SER A 53 2.58 6.35 41.01
CA SER A 53 2.90 6.59 39.61
C SER A 53 2.38 5.47 38.74
N LYS A 54 1.74 5.84 37.62
CA LYS A 54 1.34 4.92 36.56
C LYS A 54 2.14 5.28 35.31
N GLN A 55 2.92 4.34 34.81
CA GLN A 55 3.60 4.42 33.53
C GLN A 55 2.96 3.37 32.62
N GLN A 56 2.62 3.76 31.40
CA GLN A 56 2.09 2.89 30.39
C GLN A 56 2.75 3.25 29.06
N GLU A 57 3.36 2.25 28.44
CA GLU A 57 4.00 2.32 27.14
C GLU A 57 3.24 1.34 26.25
N GLY A 58 2.82 1.81 25.08
CA GLY A 58 2.16 0.97 24.08
C GLY A 58 2.83 1.11 22.74
N TYR A 59 3.05 -0.04 22.10
CA TYR A 59 3.50 -0.18 20.74
C TYR A 59 2.34 -0.72 19.92
N ASP A 60 1.82 0.09 19.01
CA ASP A 60 0.78 -0.30 18.07
C ASP A 60 1.37 -0.27 16.66
N SER A 61 1.39 -1.42 16.00
CA SER A 61 1.85 -1.55 14.61
C SER A 61 0.72 -2.08 13.76
N THR A 62 0.36 -1.33 12.72
CA THR A 62 -0.70 -1.71 11.79
C THR A 62 -0.14 -1.78 10.37
N ASN A 63 -0.38 -2.89 9.67
CA ASN A 63 0.00 -3.00 8.27
C ASN A 63 -1.06 -2.32 7.41
N VAL A 64 -0.67 -1.26 6.71
CA VAL A 64 -1.50 -0.56 5.74
C VAL A 64 -1.20 -1.13 4.36
N ALA A 65 -2.07 -2.04 3.91
CA ALA A 65 -1.98 -2.64 2.58
C ALA A 65 -2.24 -1.63 1.47
N SER A 66 -1.53 -1.76 0.35
CA SER A 66 -1.92 -1.08 -0.88
C SER A 66 -3.11 -1.78 -1.53
N VAL A 67 -4.06 -1.01 -2.03
CA VAL A 67 -5.29 -1.51 -2.66
C VAL A 67 -5.51 -0.81 -3.99
N ILE A 68 -5.66 -1.59 -5.06
CA ILE A 68 -5.98 -1.07 -6.40
C ILE A 68 -7.27 -1.73 -6.88
N ASN A 69 -8.27 -0.92 -7.17
CA ASN A 69 -9.55 -1.35 -7.73
C ASN A 69 -9.77 -0.70 -9.08
N ALA A 70 -9.87 -1.50 -10.13
CA ALA A 70 -10.28 -1.10 -11.46
C ALA A 70 -11.71 -1.59 -11.73
N GLY A 71 -12.58 -0.71 -12.22
CA GLY A 71 -13.96 -1.05 -12.56
C GLY A 71 -14.07 -2.04 -13.72
N GLN A 72 -13.10 -2.07 -14.63
CA GLN A 72 -13.06 -3.00 -15.76
C GLN A 72 -11.69 -3.69 -15.86
N TYR A 73 -10.66 -3.01 -16.36
CA TYR A 73 -9.35 -3.63 -16.61
C TYR A 73 -8.26 -2.99 -15.74
N LEU A 74 -7.43 -3.84 -15.13
CA LEU A 74 -6.19 -3.42 -14.47
C LEU A 74 -5.01 -3.98 -15.29
N THR A 75 -4.21 -3.11 -15.89
CA THR A 75 -3.10 -3.51 -16.77
C THR A 75 -1.75 -2.99 -16.27
N PHE A 76 -0.72 -3.83 -16.27
CA PHE A 76 0.64 -3.52 -15.79
C PHE A 76 1.67 -3.60 -16.91
N ASN A 77 2.15 -2.47 -17.42
CA ASN A 77 3.12 -2.42 -18.52
C ASN A 77 2.78 -3.34 -19.71
N THR A 78 1.51 -3.71 -19.86
CA THR A 78 1.05 -4.73 -20.80
C THR A 78 0.11 -4.09 -21.81
N SER A 79 0.11 -4.61 -23.03
CA SER A 79 -0.97 -4.39 -23.99
C SER A 79 -1.55 -5.74 -24.37
N LYS A 80 -2.88 -5.76 -24.47
CA LYS A 80 -3.63 -6.90 -25.01
C LYS A 80 -3.99 -6.57 -26.45
N ALA A 81 -3.49 -7.35 -27.39
CA ALA A 81 -3.83 -7.21 -28.80
C ALA A 81 -5.24 -7.78 -29.07
N ALA A 82 -5.81 -7.44 -30.22
CA ALA A 82 -7.18 -7.81 -30.60
C ALA A 82 -7.38 -9.33 -30.76
N ASP A 83 -6.31 -10.08 -30.96
CA ASP A 83 -6.30 -11.55 -31.02
C ASP A 83 -6.25 -12.21 -29.63
N GLY A 84 -6.22 -11.41 -28.56
CA GLY A 84 -6.13 -11.86 -27.18
C GLY A 84 -4.71 -12.13 -26.69
N SER A 85 -3.68 -11.93 -27.53
CA SER A 85 -2.30 -12.00 -27.08
C SER A 85 -1.98 -10.86 -26.11
N VAL A 86 -1.20 -11.17 -25.07
CA VAL A 86 -0.73 -10.19 -24.08
C VAL A 86 0.76 -10.00 -24.30
N SER A 87 1.16 -8.76 -24.56
CA SER A 87 2.55 -8.35 -24.71
C SER A 87 2.94 -7.43 -23.56
N ILE A 88 4.08 -7.67 -22.94
CA ILE A 88 4.69 -6.76 -21.98
C ILE A 88 5.48 -5.73 -22.79
N ASN A 89 5.04 -4.47 -22.79
CA ASN A 89 5.66 -3.39 -23.56
C ASN A 89 6.63 -2.54 -22.74
N GLY A 90 6.78 -2.85 -21.45
CA GLY A 90 7.59 -2.06 -20.54
C GLY A 90 8.00 -2.83 -19.32
N GLY A 91 9.15 -2.47 -18.80
CA GLY A 91 9.64 -2.93 -17.52
C GLY A 91 10.17 -4.36 -17.43
N HIS A 92 11.07 -4.56 -16.46
CA HIS A 92 11.66 -5.84 -16.15
C HIS A 92 10.77 -6.65 -15.20
N ASP A 93 10.28 -6.02 -14.13
CA ASP A 93 9.61 -6.73 -13.05
C ASP A 93 8.35 -6.00 -12.51
N VAL A 94 7.35 -6.80 -12.10
CA VAL A 94 6.18 -6.33 -11.34
C VAL A 94 6.17 -7.05 -9.99
N SER A 95 6.33 -6.28 -8.91
CA SER A 95 6.36 -6.79 -7.54
C SER A 95 5.10 -6.39 -6.78
N VAL A 96 4.39 -7.36 -6.20
CA VAL A 96 3.19 -7.11 -5.38
C VAL A 96 3.35 -7.79 -4.03
N ILE A 97 3.48 -6.98 -2.98
CA ILE A 97 3.82 -7.43 -1.63
C ILE A 97 2.78 -6.91 -0.65
N GLY A 98 2.11 -7.82 0.06
CA GLY A 98 1.14 -7.46 1.11
C GLY A 98 -0.04 -6.61 0.62
N SER A 99 -0.35 -6.67 -0.67
CA SER A 99 -1.27 -5.74 -1.34
C SER A 99 -2.45 -6.48 -1.96
N ARG A 100 -3.56 -5.76 -2.22
CA ARG A 100 -4.76 -6.29 -2.86
C ARG A 100 -5.01 -5.58 -4.20
N LEU A 101 -5.19 -6.38 -5.25
CA LEU A 101 -5.50 -5.91 -6.59
C LEU A 101 -6.83 -6.50 -7.04
N SER A 102 -7.69 -5.69 -7.64
CA SER A 102 -9.01 -6.10 -8.13
C SER A 102 -9.32 -5.41 -9.46
N ALA A 103 -9.86 -6.17 -10.39
CA ALA A 103 -10.37 -5.69 -11.67
C ALA A 103 -11.75 -6.31 -11.91
N GLY A 104 -12.69 -5.54 -12.47
CA GLY A 104 -14.04 -6.03 -12.76
C GLY A 104 -14.10 -7.10 -13.85
N ASN A 105 -13.18 -7.03 -14.82
CA ASN A 105 -13.10 -7.95 -15.95
C ASN A 105 -11.80 -8.75 -15.88
N ASP A 106 -10.69 -8.16 -16.33
CA ASP A 106 -9.38 -8.82 -16.39
C ASP A 106 -8.32 -8.01 -15.65
N LEU A 107 -7.42 -8.73 -14.97
CA LEU A 107 -6.13 -8.23 -14.50
C LEU A 107 -5.06 -8.79 -15.43
N ILE A 108 -4.30 -7.90 -16.09
CA ILE A 108 -3.43 -8.23 -17.24
C ILE A 108 -2.01 -7.71 -17.02
#